data_AF-A0A060DP29-F1
#
_entry.id   AF-A0A060DP29-F1
#
_cell.length_a   1.000
_cell.length_b   1.000
_cell.length_c   1.000
_cell.angle_alpha   90.00
_cell.angle_beta   90.00
_cell.angle_gamma   90.00
#
_symmetry.space_group_name_H-M   'P 1'
#
loop_
_entity.id
_entity.type
_entity.pdbx_description
1 polymer ?
#
loop_
_entity_poly.entity_id
_entity_poly.type
_entity_poly.pdbx_seq_one_letter_code
_entity_poly.pdbx_strand_id
1 'polypeptide(L)'
;MACSACMMMSRDVFERVGGMDTELYNFYQDTDLCLRVNEARLECWIAADAMAFHRGDSAQTNRSPYRADVKGWYVAKNAHRMSVDMERYYQESYRFLAAKTDLDNRYLWVDLSSVADRDWHREVVGQVLPIISPCEIPAKERDEKAIELITQLDGALLETQNPIIYFVDRFIALQGNALWKRLRRHSGDVVVDRNANIEMLNLVDQS
;
A
#
# COMPACT_ATOMS: atom_id res chain seq x y z
N MET A 1 -4.58 -12.20 -1.23
CA MET A 1 -5.39 -12.16 -2.47
C MET A 1 -4.46 -11.95 -3.66
N ALA A 2 -4.84 -12.36 -4.87
CA ALA A 2 -4.02 -12.25 -6.06
C ALA A 2 -4.77 -11.49 -7.17
N CYS A 3 -4.05 -10.70 -7.98
CA CYS A 3 -4.62 -10.03 -9.14
C CYS A 3 -4.96 -11.04 -10.24
N SER A 4 -6.12 -10.90 -10.90
CA SER A 4 -6.53 -11.79 -11.99
C SER A 4 -6.00 -11.43 -13.38
N ALA A 5 -5.17 -10.38 -13.51
CA ALA A 5 -4.56 -10.02 -14.80
C ALA A 5 -3.78 -11.21 -15.42
N CYS A 6 -3.21 -12.07 -14.57
CA CYS A 6 -2.65 -13.37 -14.96
C CYS A 6 -2.89 -14.38 -13.83
N MET A 7 -3.91 -15.21 -13.96
CA MET A 7 -4.30 -16.23 -12.95
C MET A 7 -4.57 -17.58 -13.64
N MET A 8 -4.22 -18.66 -12.95
CA MET A 8 -4.59 -20.03 -13.33
C MET A 8 -5.38 -20.67 -12.20
N MET A 9 -6.44 -21.40 -12.55
CA MET A 9 -7.31 -22.11 -11.60
C MET A 9 -7.85 -23.37 -12.29
N SER A 10 -8.09 -24.44 -11.53
CA SER A 10 -8.76 -25.62 -12.07
C SER A 10 -10.23 -25.31 -12.41
N ARG A 11 -10.72 -25.90 -13.50
CA ARG A 11 -12.12 -25.75 -13.93
C ARG A 11 -13.08 -26.12 -12.80
N ASP A 12 -12.86 -27.26 -12.17
CA ASP A 12 -13.75 -27.77 -11.12
C ASP A 12 -13.81 -26.82 -9.92
N VAL A 13 -12.69 -26.18 -9.54
CA VAL A 13 -12.71 -25.17 -8.47
C VAL A 13 -13.47 -23.92 -8.91
N PHE A 14 -13.21 -23.42 -10.13
CA PHE A 14 -13.89 -22.25 -10.67
C PHE A 14 -15.42 -22.43 -10.72
N GLU A 15 -15.88 -23.57 -11.22
CA GLU A 15 -17.30 -23.92 -11.29
C GLU A 15 -17.88 -24.14 -9.88
N ARG A 16 -17.17 -24.83 -8.99
CA ARG A 16 -17.59 -25.06 -7.59
C ARG A 16 -17.81 -23.77 -6.81
N VAL A 17 -16.95 -22.77 -6.99
CA VAL A 17 -17.09 -21.49 -6.27
C VAL A 17 -18.06 -20.52 -6.95
N GLY A 18 -18.60 -20.86 -8.13
CA GLY A 18 -19.57 -20.04 -8.86
C GLY A 18 -18.98 -19.02 -9.84
N GLY A 19 -17.74 -19.21 -10.29
CA GLY A 19 -17.09 -18.39 -11.32
C GLY A 19 -16.78 -16.95 -10.89
N MET A 20 -16.63 -16.03 -11.84
CA MET A 20 -16.49 -14.59 -11.56
C MET A 20 -17.86 -13.97 -11.32
N ASP A 21 -17.98 -13.09 -10.33
CA ASP A 21 -19.21 -12.35 -10.09
C ASP A 21 -19.42 -11.28 -11.17
N THR A 22 -20.52 -11.40 -11.91
CA THR A 22 -20.87 -10.47 -12.99
C THR A 22 -21.49 -9.16 -12.49
N GLU A 23 -21.94 -9.10 -11.24
CA GLU A 23 -22.47 -7.87 -10.61
C GLU A 23 -21.34 -6.91 -10.23
N LEU A 24 -20.14 -7.45 -9.99
CA LEU A 24 -18.92 -6.70 -9.70
C LEU A 24 -18.30 -6.12 -10.99
N TYR A 25 -19.04 -5.22 -11.64
CA TYR A 25 -18.70 -4.71 -12.97
C TYR A 25 -17.30 -4.05 -13.02
N ASN A 26 -16.34 -4.74 -13.65
CA ASN A 26 -14.95 -4.29 -13.89
C ASN A 26 -14.09 -4.01 -12.63
N PHE A 27 -14.55 -4.32 -11.42
CA PHE A 27 -13.79 -4.14 -10.18
C PHE A 27 -14.04 -5.27 -9.20
N TYR A 28 -13.03 -5.62 -8.40
CA TYR A 28 -13.15 -6.53 -7.25
C TYR A 28 -13.58 -7.98 -7.56
N GLN A 29 -13.80 -8.35 -8.83
CA GLN A 29 -14.18 -9.72 -9.22
C GLN A 29 -13.14 -10.76 -8.80
N ASP A 30 -11.86 -10.40 -8.91
CA ASP A 30 -10.73 -11.23 -8.54
C ASP A 30 -10.59 -11.38 -7.02
N THR A 31 -10.75 -10.28 -6.28
CA THR A 31 -10.75 -10.32 -4.81
C THR A 31 -11.95 -11.10 -4.26
N ASP A 32 -13.15 -10.92 -4.83
CA ASP A 32 -14.35 -11.70 -4.48
C ASP A 32 -14.14 -13.20 -4.75
N LEU A 33 -13.57 -13.55 -5.91
CA LEU A 33 -13.21 -14.92 -6.23
C LEU A 33 -12.22 -15.50 -5.21
N CYS A 34 -11.15 -14.78 -4.86
CA CYS A 34 -10.20 -15.21 -3.84
C CYS A 34 -10.85 -15.45 -2.48
N LEU A 35 -11.79 -14.59 -2.06
CA LEU A 35 -12.52 -14.77 -0.80
C LEU A 35 -13.39 -16.04 -0.82
N ARG A 36 -14.09 -16.32 -1.93
CA ARG A 36 -14.89 -17.55 -2.08
C ARG A 36 -14.04 -18.81 -2.13
N VAL A 37 -12.87 -18.75 -2.77
CA VAL A 37 -11.89 -19.86 -2.76
C VAL A 37 -11.41 -20.13 -1.34
N ASN A 38 -11.09 -19.09 -0.57
CA ASN A 38 -10.67 -19.22 0.82
C ASN A 38 -11.80 -19.81 1.70
N GLU A 39 -13.04 -19.33 1.55
CA GLU A 39 -14.22 -19.87 2.24
C GLU A 39 -14.44 -21.37 1.94
N ALA A 40 -14.13 -21.80 0.72
CA ALA A 40 -14.13 -23.21 0.32
C ALA A 40 -12.95 -24.04 0.89
N ARG A 41 -12.13 -23.45 1.76
CA ARG A 41 -10.91 -23.99 2.37
C ARG A 41 -9.84 -24.37 1.35
N LEU A 42 -9.74 -23.59 0.28
CA LEU A 42 -8.72 -23.69 -0.74
C LEU A 42 -7.79 -22.46 -0.68
N GLU A 43 -6.64 -22.57 -1.32
CA GLU A 43 -5.58 -21.58 -1.19
C GLU A 43 -5.38 -20.79 -2.49
N CYS A 44 -4.97 -19.53 -2.35
CA CYS A 44 -4.51 -18.70 -3.44
C CYS A 44 -3.00 -18.48 -3.29
N TRP A 45 -2.22 -18.94 -4.27
CA TRP A 45 -0.76 -18.84 -4.26
C TRP A 45 -0.25 -17.86 -5.32
N ILE A 46 0.87 -17.20 -5.03
CA ILE A 46 1.64 -16.42 -6.00
C ILE A 46 2.84 -17.27 -6.43
N ALA A 47 2.97 -17.52 -7.73
CA ALA A 47 4.14 -18.18 -8.30
C ALA A 47 5.25 -17.15 -8.52
N ALA A 48 6.14 -16.98 -7.54
CA ALA A 48 7.15 -15.90 -7.53
C ALA A 48 8.11 -15.94 -8.74
N ASP A 49 8.40 -17.14 -9.29
CA ASP A 49 9.27 -17.31 -10.44
C ASP A 49 8.55 -17.17 -11.80
N ALA A 50 7.22 -17.01 -11.79
CA ALA A 50 6.44 -16.86 -13.01
C ALA A 50 6.44 -15.40 -13.48
N MET A 51 6.81 -15.16 -14.73
CA MET A 51 6.84 -13.83 -15.34
C MET A 51 5.76 -13.69 -16.41
N ALA A 52 4.93 -12.65 -16.30
CA ALA A 52 3.93 -12.28 -17.29
C ALA A 52 3.92 -10.76 -17.48
N PHE A 53 3.75 -10.31 -18.73
CA PHE A 53 3.68 -8.88 -19.04
C PHE A 53 2.23 -8.43 -19.16
N HIS A 54 1.83 -7.46 -18.34
CA HIS A 54 0.51 -6.83 -18.42
C HIS A 54 0.66 -5.35 -18.79
N ARG A 55 0.05 -4.95 -19.91
CA ARG A 55 -0.04 -3.53 -20.28
C ARG A 55 -1.25 -2.91 -19.57
N GLY A 56 -0.98 -2.28 -18.42
CA GLY A 56 -2.00 -1.56 -17.66
C GLY A 56 -2.64 -0.42 -18.45
N ASP A 57 -3.84 -0.02 -18.03
CA ASP A 57 -4.59 1.13 -18.57
C ASP A 57 -4.88 1.07 -20.09
N SER A 58 -4.85 -0.12 -20.68
CA SER A 58 -5.15 -0.32 -22.10
C SER A 58 -6.65 -0.34 -22.42
N ALA A 59 -7.50 -0.34 -21.40
CA ALA A 59 -8.94 -0.34 -21.56
C ALA A 59 -9.44 1.07 -21.88
N GLN A 60 -10.12 1.24 -23.01
CA GLN A 60 -10.71 2.53 -23.41
C GLN A 60 -12.00 2.87 -22.66
N THR A 61 -12.42 2.03 -21.70
CA THR A 61 -13.66 2.22 -20.94
C THR A 61 -13.43 3.10 -19.72
N ASN A 62 -14.19 4.19 -19.59
CA ASN A 62 -14.21 4.96 -18.35
C ASN A 62 -14.94 4.16 -17.26
N ARG A 63 -14.15 3.51 -16.39
CA ARG A 63 -14.65 2.70 -15.28
C ARG A 63 -14.86 3.50 -13.99
N SER A 64 -14.42 4.75 -13.96
CA SER A 64 -14.47 5.62 -12.77
C SER A 64 -15.87 5.79 -12.15
N PRO A 65 -16.98 6.01 -12.91
CA PRO A 65 -18.25 6.38 -12.31
C PRO A 65 -18.88 5.30 -11.41
N TYR A 66 -18.58 4.02 -11.66
CA TYR A 66 -19.18 2.90 -10.90
C TYR A 66 -18.32 2.42 -9.73
N ARG A 67 -17.09 2.96 -9.58
CA ARG A 67 -16.12 2.40 -8.63
C ARG A 67 -16.63 2.45 -7.19
N ALA A 68 -17.29 3.53 -6.79
CA ALA A 68 -17.85 3.69 -5.45
C ALA A 68 -18.99 2.71 -5.19
N ASP A 69 -19.93 2.59 -6.14
CA ASP A 69 -21.09 1.69 -6.04
C ASP A 69 -20.64 0.23 -5.96
N VAL A 70 -19.75 -0.19 -6.86
CA VAL A 70 -19.23 -1.56 -6.90
C VAL A 70 -18.40 -1.87 -5.65
N LYS A 71 -17.64 -0.90 -5.12
CA LYS A 71 -16.94 -1.05 -3.84
C LYS A 71 -17.91 -1.23 -2.67
N GLY A 72 -18.98 -0.44 -2.63
CA GLY A 72 -20.03 -0.55 -1.61
C GLY A 72 -20.69 -1.93 -1.64
N TRP A 73 -21.07 -2.40 -2.84
CA TRP A 73 -21.63 -3.73 -3.05
C TRP A 73 -20.66 -4.84 -2.63
N TYR A 74 -19.41 -4.76 -3.08
CA TYR A 74 -18.35 -5.72 -2.72
C TYR A 74 -18.18 -5.85 -1.21
N VAL A 75 -18.09 -4.73 -0.49
CA VAL A 75 -17.93 -4.73 0.97
C VAL A 75 -19.18 -5.29 1.65
N ALA A 76 -20.38 -4.86 1.27
CA ALA A 76 -21.62 -5.35 1.86
C ALA A 76 -21.79 -6.87 1.69
N LYS A 77 -21.46 -7.38 0.50
CA LYS A 77 -21.52 -8.81 0.17
C LYS A 77 -20.49 -9.63 0.93
N ASN A 78 -19.26 -9.13 1.05
CA ASN A 78 -18.12 -9.91 1.52
C ASN A 78 -17.66 -9.60 2.95
N ALA A 79 -18.28 -8.68 3.68
CA ALA A 79 -17.86 -8.28 5.03
C ALA A 79 -17.66 -9.48 5.98
N HIS A 80 -18.52 -10.48 5.92
CA HIS A 80 -18.44 -11.69 6.75
C HIS A 80 -17.27 -12.64 6.40
N ARG A 81 -16.64 -12.45 5.24
CA ARG A 81 -15.48 -13.23 4.76
C ARG A 81 -14.16 -12.48 4.94
N MET A 82 -14.22 -11.19 5.28
CA MET A 82 -13.05 -10.34 5.39
C MET A 82 -12.52 -10.32 6.82
N SER A 83 -11.19 -10.36 6.96
CA SER A 83 -10.48 -10.14 8.20
C SER A 83 -9.55 -8.96 8.06
N VAL A 84 -9.42 -8.14 9.11
CA VAL A 84 -8.41 -7.08 9.16
C VAL A 84 -7.09 -7.71 9.62
N ASP A 85 -6.12 -7.79 8.72
CA ASP A 85 -4.81 -8.43 8.92
C ASP A 85 -3.64 -7.49 8.57
N MET A 86 -3.91 -6.20 8.37
CA MET A 86 -2.92 -5.23 7.92
C MET A 86 -1.76 -5.01 8.91
N GLU A 87 -2.01 -5.13 10.21
CA GLU A 87 -0.95 -5.11 11.24
C GLU A 87 0.11 -6.19 10.98
N ARG A 88 -0.31 -7.39 10.58
CA ARG A 88 0.61 -8.46 10.19
C ARG A 88 1.47 -8.04 9.00
N TYR A 89 0.89 -7.40 7.99
CA TYR A 89 1.67 -6.96 6.82
C TYR A 89 2.68 -5.86 7.17
N TYR A 90 2.35 -4.92 8.06
CA TYR A 90 3.35 -3.97 8.58
C TYR A 90 4.51 -4.69 9.28
N GLN A 91 4.21 -5.72 10.09
CA GLN A 91 5.25 -6.51 10.74
C GLN A 91 6.12 -7.27 9.74
N GLU A 92 5.55 -7.88 8.70
CA GLU A 92 6.33 -8.58 7.67
C GLU A 92 7.19 -7.61 6.85
N SER A 93 6.65 -6.47 6.42
CA SER A 93 7.41 -5.43 5.71
C SER A 93 8.55 -4.88 6.57
N TYR A 94 8.30 -4.64 7.85
CA TYR A 94 9.35 -4.24 8.79
C TYR A 94 10.43 -5.30 8.91
N ARG A 95 10.08 -6.58 9.12
CA ARG A 95 11.06 -7.67 9.22
C ARG A 95 11.93 -7.77 7.97
N PHE A 96 11.33 -7.62 6.79
CA PHE A 96 12.06 -7.66 5.53
C PHE A 96 13.06 -6.51 5.40
N LEU A 97 12.66 -5.29 5.79
CA LEU A 97 13.54 -4.13 5.79
C LEU A 97 14.65 -4.24 6.85
N ALA A 98 14.30 -4.58 8.09
CA ALA A 98 15.22 -4.73 9.22
C ALA A 98 16.25 -5.85 9.01
N ALA A 99 15.95 -6.85 8.17
CA ALA A 99 16.91 -7.89 7.80
C ALA A 99 18.03 -7.39 6.87
N LYS A 100 17.87 -6.22 6.26
CA LYS A 100 18.79 -5.66 5.24
C LYS A 100 19.47 -4.36 5.67
N THR A 101 18.87 -3.67 6.63
CA THR A 101 19.27 -2.31 7.02
C THR A 101 19.17 -2.16 8.53
N ASP A 102 20.14 -1.48 9.13
CA ASP A 102 20.05 -1.04 10.52
C ASP A 102 19.03 0.10 10.62
N LEU A 103 17.99 -0.11 11.42
CA LEU A 103 16.91 0.85 11.63
C LEU A 103 17.08 1.56 12.97
N ASP A 104 16.79 2.86 12.97
CA ASP A 104 16.74 3.65 14.20
C ASP A 104 15.56 3.25 15.10
N ASN A 105 15.55 3.80 16.31
CA ASN A 105 14.53 3.52 17.32
C ASN A 105 13.63 4.72 17.67
N ARG A 106 13.76 5.86 16.96
CA ARG A 106 13.01 7.10 17.25
C ARG A 106 12.79 7.94 16.00
N TYR A 107 11.60 7.82 15.40
CA TYR A 107 11.24 8.50 14.16
C TYR A 107 10.29 9.68 14.39
N LEU A 108 10.51 10.75 13.63
CA LEU A 108 9.49 11.76 13.39
C LEU A 108 8.47 11.19 12.39
N TRP A 109 7.19 11.45 12.61
CA TRP A 109 6.13 11.02 11.70
C TRP A 109 5.66 12.22 10.88
N VAL A 110 5.70 12.11 9.56
CA VAL A 110 5.19 13.12 8.64
C VAL A 110 4.10 12.48 7.79
N ASP A 111 2.85 12.83 8.09
CA ASP A 111 1.67 12.37 7.35
C ASP A 111 1.44 13.25 6.12
N LEU A 112 1.59 12.65 4.95
CA LEU A 112 1.31 13.21 3.62
C LEU A 112 0.15 12.45 2.94
N SER A 113 -0.52 11.56 3.66
CA SER A 113 -1.54 10.67 3.13
C SER A 113 -2.92 11.32 3.10
N SER A 114 -3.80 10.78 2.26
CA SER A 114 -5.22 11.15 2.24
C SER A 114 -6.08 10.17 3.05
N VAL A 115 -5.46 9.36 3.91
CA VAL A 115 -6.15 8.34 4.71
C VAL A 115 -6.95 9.00 5.83
N ALA A 116 -8.20 8.55 5.99
CA ALA A 116 -9.10 9.06 7.01
C ALA A 116 -8.70 8.56 8.42
N ASP A 117 -8.37 7.26 8.54
CA ASP A 117 -7.99 6.62 9.81
C ASP A 117 -6.46 6.67 10.04
N ARG A 118 -5.89 7.88 9.97
CA ARG A 118 -4.45 8.11 10.10
C ARG A 118 -3.89 7.71 11.47
N ASP A 119 -4.70 7.84 12.51
CA ASP A 119 -4.30 7.55 13.88
C ASP A 119 -4.03 6.07 14.08
N TRP A 120 -4.92 5.20 13.55
CA TRP A 120 -4.73 3.77 13.60
C TRP A 120 -3.48 3.33 12.83
N HIS A 121 -3.24 3.89 11.64
CA HIS A 121 -2.01 3.61 10.88
C HIS A 121 -0.75 4.00 11.66
N ARG A 122 -0.75 5.19 12.28
CA ARG A 122 0.36 5.67 13.12
C ARG A 122 0.58 4.76 14.33
N GLU A 123 -0.49 4.31 14.99
CA GLU A 123 -0.40 3.39 16.12
C GLU A 123 0.25 2.07 15.72
N VAL A 124 -0.25 1.44 14.65
CA VAL A 124 0.24 0.14 14.16
C VAL A 124 1.70 0.24 13.69
N VAL A 125 2.05 1.27 12.91
CA VAL A 125 3.44 1.48 12.47
C VAL A 125 4.35 1.77 13.67
N GLY A 126 3.85 2.52 14.67
CA GLY A 126 4.56 2.83 15.91
C GLY A 126 4.99 1.61 16.72
N GLN A 127 4.33 0.46 16.55
CA GLN A 127 4.71 -0.79 17.21
C GLN A 127 6.01 -1.39 16.65
N VAL A 128 6.33 -1.13 15.38
CA VAL A 128 7.53 -1.66 14.70
C VAL A 128 8.60 -0.58 14.47
N LEU A 129 8.19 0.67 14.28
CA LEU A 129 9.06 1.83 14.12
C LEU A 129 8.65 2.90 15.13
N PRO A 130 9.31 3.02 16.29
CA PRO A 130 8.82 3.89 17.37
C PRO A 130 8.78 5.37 16.96
N ILE A 131 7.61 6.00 17.16
CA ILE A 131 7.32 7.38 16.73
C ILE A 131 7.41 8.32 17.93
N ILE A 132 8.07 9.47 17.76
CA ILE A 132 8.27 10.47 18.82
C ILE A 132 7.46 11.74 18.67
N SER A 133 7.12 12.16 17.45
CA SER A 133 6.36 13.38 17.19
C SER A 133 5.67 13.31 15.83
N PRO A 134 4.34 13.47 15.77
CA PRO A 134 3.62 13.56 14.52
C PRO A 134 3.56 15.00 13.99
N CYS A 135 3.71 15.12 12.69
CA CYS A 135 3.44 16.29 11.87
C CYS A 135 2.48 15.86 10.76
N GLU A 136 1.43 16.64 10.53
CA GLU A 136 0.45 16.34 9.50
C GLU A 136 0.43 17.45 8.47
N ILE A 137 0.43 17.04 7.20
CA ILE A 137 0.39 17.93 6.06
C ILE A 137 -0.83 17.53 5.24
N PRO A 138 -1.81 18.45 5.05
CA PRO A 138 -3.01 18.12 4.30
C PRO A 138 -2.68 17.64 2.90
N ALA A 139 -3.08 16.40 2.58
CA ALA A 139 -2.98 15.89 1.22
C ALA A 139 -3.86 16.72 0.26
N LYS A 140 -3.35 17.02 -0.92
CA LYS A 140 -4.06 17.80 -1.95
C LYS A 140 -5.16 16.97 -2.62
N GLU A 141 -4.86 15.70 -2.86
CA GLU A 141 -5.75 14.76 -3.54
C GLU A 141 -5.49 13.31 -3.11
N ARG A 142 -6.44 12.44 -3.41
CA ARG A 142 -6.32 10.99 -3.20
C ARG A 142 -5.35 10.39 -4.21
N ASP A 143 -4.42 9.56 -3.75
CA ASP A 143 -3.46 8.84 -4.58
C ASP A 143 -2.57 9.75 -5.46
N GLU A 144 -2.16 10.92 -4.93
CA GLU A 144 -1.28 11.90 -5.60
C GLU A 144 -0.10 11.19 -6.30
N LYS A 145 0.16 11.56 -7.56
CA LYS A 145 1.13 10.83 -8.40
C LYS A 145 2.58 11.12 -8.03
N ALA A 146 2.84 12.34 -7.58
CA ALA A 146 4.18 12.80 -7.23
C ALA A 146 4.07 13.83 -6.11
N ILE A 147 4.79 13.60 -5.02
CA ILE A 147 4.85 14.50 -3.86
C ILE A 147 6.27 15.06 -3.81
N GLU A 148 6.38 16.36 -4.05
CA GLU A 148 7.65 17.09 -3.99
C GLU A 148 7.95 17.55 -2.55
N LEU A 149 8.81 16.81 -1.85
CA LEU A 149 9.09 17.05 -0.43
C LEU A 149 9.66 18.46 -0.18
N ILE A 150 10.53 18.95 -1.08
CA ILE A 150 11.17 20.26 -0.93
C ILE A 150 10.19 21.44 -0.98
N THR A 151 9.03 21.27 -1.60
CA THR A 151 8.02 22.33 -1.73
C THR A 151 6.93 22.24 -0.66
N GLN A 152 6.71 21.03 -0.11
CA GLN A 152 5.64 20.77 0.86
C GLN A 152 6.12 20.80 2.31
N LEU A 153 7.39 20.47 2.56
CA LEU A 153 7.94 20.33 3.90
C LEU A 153 8.69 21.58 4.34
N ASP A 154 8.65 21.86 5.65
CA ASP A 154 9.47 22.89 6.27
C ASP A 154 10.96 22.52 6.19
N GLY A 155 11.81 23.50 5.85
CA GLY A 155 13.26 23.32 5.78
C GLY A 155 13.90 22.88 7.10
N ALA A 156 13.27 23.13 8.25
CA ALA A 156 13.72 22.62 9.55
C ALA A 156 13.79 21.08 9.59
N LEU A 157 12.97 20.37 8.80
CA LEU A 157 12.99 18.92 8.69
C LEU A 157 14.23 18.40 7.94
N LEU A 158 14.92 19.22 7.13
CA LEU A 158 16.20 18.82 6.53
C LEU A 158 17.29 18.68 7.60
N GLU A 159 17.22 19.50 8.63
CA GLU A 159 18.25 19.73 9.63
C GLU A 159 18.10 18.84 10.88
N THR A 160 16.92 18.26 11.09
CA THR A 160 16.67 17.36 12.23
C THR A 160 17.57 16.13 12.22
N GLN A 161 18.03 15.71 13.40
CA GLN A 161 18.86 14.51 13.56
C GLN A 161 18.03 13.24 13.64
N ASN A 162 16.74 13.32 13.97
CA ASN A 162 15.87 12.15 14.00
C ASN A 162 15.48 11.74 12.57
N PRO A 163 15.50 10.44 12.23
CA PRO A 163 14.94 9.98 10.96
C PRO A 163 13.45 10.27 10.87
N ILE A 164 12.95 10.36 9.64
CA ILE A 164 11.55 10.64 9.33
C ILE A 164 10.89 9.39 8.73
N ILE A 165 9.69 9.08 9.21
CA ILE A 165 8.71 8.24 8.52
C ILE A 165 7.81 9.17 7.69
N TYR A 166 7.85 9.02 6.38
CA TYR A 166 6.91 9.68 5.46
C TYR A 166 5.74 8.73 5.21
N PHE A 167 4.56 9.05 5.76
CA PHE A 167 3.36 8.26 5.53
C PHE A 167 2.59 8.80 4.32
N VAL A 168 2.38 7.98 3.30
CA VAL A 168 1.79 8.37 2.02
C VAL A 168 0.73 7.38 1.54
N ASP A 169 -0.05 7.76 0.53
CA ASP A 169 -1.01 6.83 -0.09
C ASP A 169 -0.32 5.70 -0.87
N ARG A 170 0.78 6.02 -1.56
CA ARG A 170 1.59 5.09 -2.35
C ARG A 170 3.05 5.51 -2.26
N PHE A 171 3.94 4.62 -1.84
CA PHE A 171 5.35 4.99 -1.62
C PHE A 171 6.05 5.51 -2.88
N ILE A 172 5.64 5.03 -4.07
CA ILE A 172 6.14 5.49 -5.38
C ILE A 172 5.89 6.98 -5.65
N ALA A 173 4.95 7.63 -4.93
CA ALA A 173 4.74 9.06 -5.05
C ALA A 173 5.95 9.89 -4.59
N LEU A 174 6.86 9.30 -3.81
CA LEU A 174 8.12 9.94 -3.40
C LEU A 174 9.28 9.71 -4.37
N GLN A 175 9.04 9.02 -5.50
CA GLN A 175 10.02 8.98 -6.60
C GLN A 175 10.33 10.40 -7.08
N GLY A 176 11.60 10.66 -7.40
CA GLY A 176 12.00 11.98 -7.93
C GLY A 176 12.23 13.06 -6.86
N ASN A 177 12.64 12.69 -5.65
CA ASN A 177 13.00 13.62 -4.56
C ASN A 177 14.53 13.76 -4.33
N ALA A 178 15.33 13.70 -5.40
CA ALA A 178 16.81 13.66 -5.30
C ALA A 178 17.42 14.83 -4.52
N LEU A 179 16.87 16.05 -4.67
CA LEU A 179 17.37 17.22 -3.94
C LEU A 179 17.11 17.10 -2.43
N TRP A 180 15.91 16.69 -2.04
CA TRP A 180 15.55 16.47 -0.63
C TRP A 180 16.45 15.41 0.00
N LYS A 181 16.58 14.25 -0.65
CA LYS A 181 17.43 13.14 -0.21
C LYS A 181 18.89 13.55 -0.03
N ARG A 182 19.40 14.43 -0.90
CA ARG A 182 20.77 14.96 -0.83
C ARG A 182 20.97 15.99 0.28
N LEU A 183 19.97 16.84 0.56
CA LEU A 183 20.07 17.88 1.57
C LEU A 183 19.75 17.38 2.98
N ARG A 184 18.98 16.29 3.09
CA ARG A 184 18.64 15.65 4.35
C ARG A 184 19.92 15.21 5.07
N ARG A 185 20.14 15.71 6.29
CA ARG A 185 21.32 15.36 7.10
C ARG A 185 21.35 13.92 7.61
N HIS A 186 20.20 13.28 7.68
CA HIS A 186 20.03 11.91 8.14
C HIS A 186 19.70 10.97 6.97
N SER A 187 20.25 9.76 6.94
CA SER A 187 20.02 8.80 5.85
C SER A 187 19.05 7.67 6.19
N GLY A 188 18.67 7.52 7.46
CA GLY A 188 17.75 6.50 7.97
C GLY A 188 16.26 6.78 7.76
N ASP A 189 15.93 7.69 6.84
CA ASP A 189 14.56 8.07 6.53
C ASP A 189 13.82 6.92 5.81
N VAL A 190 12.57 6.66 6.18
CA VAL A 190 11.74 5.58 5.63
C VAL A 190 10.42 6.13 5.08
N VAL A 191 9.93 5.51 4.01
CA VAL A 191 8.57 5.75 3.51
C VAL A 191 7.68 4.58 3.92
N VAL A 192 6.49 4.91 4.38
CA VAL A 192 5.44 3.95 4.71
C VAL A 192 4.20 4.31 3.91
N ASP A 193 3.52 3.33 3.33
CA ASP A 193 2.26 3.59 2.65
C ASP A 193 1.06 2.85 3.25
N ARG A 194 -0.14 3.28 2.86
CA ARG A 194 -1.39 2.70 3.37
C ARG A 194 -1.60 1.22 3.03
N ASN A 195 -0.79 0.65 2.12
CA ASN A 195 -0.82 -0.76 1.75
C ASN A 195 0.22 -1.58 2.52
N ALA A 196 0.78 -1.01 3.59
CA ALA A 196 1.77 -1.61 4.46
C ALA A 196 3.15 -1.85 3.83
N ASN A 197 3.50 -1.09 2.78
CA ASN A 197 4.88 -1.06 2.31
C ASN A 197 5.74 -0.23 3.28
N ILE A 198 6.94 -0.70 3.59
CA ILE A 198 7.96 0.02 4.36
C ILE A 198 9.28 -0.09 3.60
N GLU A 199 9.86 1.04 3.20
CA GLU A 199 11.08 1.07 2.39
C GLU A 199 11.98 2.25 2.79
N MET A 200 13.29 2.16 2.57
CA MET A 200 14.17 3.30 2.74
C MET A 200 13.85 4.37 1.71
N LEU A 201 13.77 5.65 2.11
CA LEU A 201 13.51 6.75 1.18
C LEU A 201 14.51 6.78 0.00
N ASN A 202 15.76 6.38 0.27
CA ASN A 202 16.84 6.35 -0.72
C ASN A 202 16.72 5.20 -1.74
N LEU A 203 15.89 4.18 -1.48
CA LEU A 203 15.69 3.03 -2.37
C LEU A 203 14.42 3.14 -3.21
N VAL A 204 13.53 4.10 -2.92
CA VAL A 204 12.26 4.31 -3.65
C VAL A 204 12.44 4.52 -5.16
N ASP A 205 13.56 5.13 -5.59
CA ASP A 205 13.84 5.35 -7.02
C ASP A 205 14.33 4.07 -7.74
N GLN A 206 14.57 2.98 -7.01
CA GLN A 206 15.01 1.67 -7.53
C GLN A 206 13.86 0.65 -7.59
N SER A 207 12.67 1.04 -7.11
CA SER A 207 11.47 0.19 -6.97
C SER A 207 10.57 0.20 -8.20
#